data_AF-A0AAP8GGA8-F1
#
_entry.id   AF-A0AAP8GGA8-F1
#
_cell.length_a   1.000
_cell.length_b   1.000
_cell.length_c   1.000
_cell.angle_alpha   90.00
_cell.angle_beta   90.00
_cell.angle_gamma   90.00
#
_symmetry.space_group_name_H-M   'P 1'
#
loop_
_entity.id
_entity.type
_entity.pdbx_description
1 polymer ?
#
loop_
_entity_poly.entity_id
_entity_poly.type
_entity_poly.pdbx_seq_one_letter_code
_entity_poly.pdbx_strand_id
1 'polypeptide(L)'
;GITGRYQAGFFPIMMFGIPAAALAMYHTAKTTQKKQVYGWFLASSVAAFFVGVTEPIEFAFMFVAPILYVVHALLTGLSLFIAATFHWTAGFSFSAGLIDYVLSLINPVSNHPFMLLVQGVVFFILYYVI
;
A
#
# COMPACT_ATOMS: atom_id res chain seq x y z
N GLY A 1 23.88 -0.74 -3.88
CA GLY A 1 23.94 0.47 -3.03
C GLY A 1 22.99 0.33 -1.86
N ILE A 2 23.21 1.04 -0.75
CA ILE A 2 22.31 1.04 0.43
C ILE A 2 21.18 2.09 0.34
N THR A 3 21.26 3.00 -0.63
CA THR A 3 20.28 4.07 -0.87
C THR A 3 18.97 3.50 -1.39
N GLY A 4 17.83 3.94 -0.84
CA GLY A 4 16.49 3.48 -1.23
C GLY A 4 16.01 2.18 -0.54
N ARG A 5 16.84 1.56 0.31
CA ARG A 5 16.52 0.31 1.01
C ARG A 5 15.28 0.41 1.92
N TYR A 6 15.11 1.55 2.58
CA TYR A 6 13.95 1.81 3.46
C TYR A 6 12.76 2.41 2.72
N GLN A 7 12.86 2.65 1.41
CA GLN A 7 11.75 3.20 0.62
C GLN A 7 10.96 2.07 -0.07
N ALA A 8 11.64 1.00 -0.47
CA ALA A 8 11.05 -0.08 -1.25
C ALA A 8 9.82 -0.74 -0.60
N GLY A 9 9.80 -0.90 0.72
CA GLY A 9 8.68 -1.53 1.42
C GLY A 9 7.39 -0.71 1.51
N PHE A 10 7.38 0.55 1.04
CA PHE A 10 6.14 1.32 0.92
C PHE A 10 5.30 0.89 -0.30
N PHE A 11 5.92 0.50 -1.41
CA PHE A 11 5.20 0.09 -2.63
C PHE A 11 4.16 -1.03 -2.38
N PRO A 12 4.49 -2.13 -1.67
CA PRO A 12 3.50 -3.17 -1.36
C PRO A 12 2.28 -2.67 -0.57
N ILE A 13 2.47 -1.69 0.31
CA ILE A 13 1.39 -1.16 1.16
C ILE A 13 0.51 -0.20 0.36
N MET A 14 1.13 0.78 -0.28
CA MET A 14 0.43 1.86 -0.97
C MET A 14 -0.31 1.34 -2.21
N MET A 15 0.32 0.44 -2.97
CA MET A 15 -0.27 -0.11 -4.20
C MET A 15 -1.21 -1.29 -3.97
N PHE A 16 -1.09 -2.02 -2.86
CA PHE A 16 -1.85 -3.26 -2.69
C PHE A 16 -2.58 -3.35 -1.35
N GLY A 17 -1.87 -3.14 -0.24
CA GLY A 17 -2.46 -3.25 1.10
C GLY A 17 -3.64 -2.29 1.33
N ILE A 18 -3.45 -1.01 1.06
CA ILE A 18 -4.49 0.00 1.27
C ILE A 18 -5.70 -0.19 0.32
N PRO A 19 -5.53 -0.43 -0.99
CA PRO A 19 -6.63 -0.81 -1.87
C PRO A 19 -7.38 -2.08 -1.41
N ALA A 20 -6.67 -3.08 -0.87
CA ALA A 20 -7.28 -4.28 -0.32
C ALA A 20 -8.14 -3.98 0.93
N ALA A 21 -7.65 -3.13 1.83
CA ALA A 21 -8.42 -2.65 2.98
C ALA A 21 -9.71 -1.92 2.53
N ALA A 22 -9.60 -1.09 1.50
CA ALA A 22 -10.75 -0.39 0.92
C ALA A 22 -11.79 -1.37 0.35
N LEU A 23 -11.33 -2.44 -0.31
CA LEU A 23 -12.19 -3.50 -0.82
C LEU A 23 -12.86 -4.29 0.32
N ALA A 24 -12.12 -4.62 1.39
CA ALA A 24 -12.67 -5.29 2.58
C ALA A 24 -13.76 -4.43 3.23
N MET A 25 -13.49 -3.13 3.45
CA MET A 25 -14.46 -2.19 4.00
C MET A 25 -15.70 -2.02 3.11
N TYR A 26 -15.53 -2.05 1.78
CA TYR A 26 -16.66 -2.05 0.84
C TYR A 26 -17.53 -3.32 0.98
N HIS A 27 -16.91 -4.50 1.13
CA HIS A 27 -17.65 -5.75 1.28
C HIS A 27 -18.43 -5.82 2.60
N THR A 28 -17.91 -5.21 3.67
CA THR A 28 -18.58 -5.13 4.98
C THR A 28 -19.54 -3.93 5.11
N ALA A 29 -19.61 -3.05 4.11
CA ALA A 29 -20.49 -1.89 4.16
C ALA A 29 -21.98 -2.28 4.15
N LYS A 30 -22.80 -1.54 4.90
CA LYS A 30 -24.25 -1.68 4.90
C LYS A 30 -24.81 -1.51 3.48
N THR A 31 -25.78 -2.34 3.10
CA THR A 31 -26.37 -2.35 1.75
C THR A 31 -26.88 -0.99 1.31
N THR A 32 -27.47 -0.20 2.22
CA THR A 32 -27.96 1.16 1.96
C THR A 32 -26.85 2.15 1.58
N GLN A 33 -25.64 1.96 2.11
CA GLN A 33 -24.49 2.85 1.87
C GLN A 33 -23.54 2.32 0.79
N LYS A 34 -23.73 1.08 0.32
CA LYS A 34 -22.77 0.35 -0.51
C LYS A 34 -22.42 1.06 -1.81
N LYS A 35 -23.38 1.75 -2.44
CA LYS A 35 -23.14 2.55 -3.66
C LYS A 35 -22.24 3.76 -3.41
N GLN A 36 -22.47 4.48 -2.31
CA GLN A 36 -21.65 5.63 -1.93
C GLN A 36 -20.23 5.18 -1.54
N VAL A 37 -20.13 4.13 -0.74
CA VAL A 37 -18.87 3.55 -0.28
C VAL A 37 -18.02 3.05 -1.45
N TYR A 38 -18.66 2.37 -2.43
CA TYR A 38 -17.98 1.92 -3.65
C TYR A 38 -17.30 3.07 -4.40
N GLY A 39 -18.05 4.14 -4.69
CA GLY A 39 -17.53 5.26 -5.48
C GLY A 39 -16.35 5.94 -4.79
N TRP A 40 -16.45 6.14 -3.48
CA TRP A 40 -15.40 6.76 -2.69
C TRP A 40 -14.14 5.87 -2.59
N PHE A 41 -14.29 4.61 -2.16
CA PHE A 41 -13.14 3.73 -2.01
C PHE A 41 -12.48 3.36 -3.33
N LEU A 42 -13.23 3.26 -4.43
CA LEU A 42 -12.63 3.05 -5.75
C LEU A 42 -11.76 4.24 -6.15
N ALA A 43 -12.28 5.47 -6.03
CA ALA A 43 -11.53 6.68 -6.38
C ALA A 43 -10.26 6.81 -5.51
N SER A 44 -10.39 6.60 -4.21
CA SER A 44 -9.25 6.65 -3.29
C SER A 44 -8.24 5.52 -3.53
N SER A 45 -8.70 4.31 -3.90
CA SER A 45 -7.80 3.18 -4.21
C SER A 45 -7.01 3.42 -5.49
N VAL A 46 -7.63 4.07 -6.50
CA VAL A 46 -6.93 4.49 -7.72
C VAL A 46 -5.85 5.54 -7.37
N ALA A 47 -6.16 6.52 -6.52
CA ALA A 47 -5.19 7.50 -6.07
C ALA A 47 -4.01 6.86 -5.31
N ALA A 48 -4.31 5.93 -4.38
CA ALA A 48 -3.33 5.15 -3.64
C ALA A 48 -2.45 4.32 -4.59
N PHE A 49 -3.05 3.61 -5.54
CA PHE A 49 -2.31 2.77 -6.47
C PHE A 49 -1.39 3.56 -7.40
N PHE A 50 -1.89 4.63 -8.02
CA PHE A 50 -1.12 5.36 -9.03
C PHE A 50 -0.09 6.31 -8.42
N VAL A 51 -0.47 7.02 -7.37
CA VAL A 51 0.30 8.14 -6.82
C VAL A 51 0.78 7.87 -5.40
N GLY A 52 0.20 6.88 -4.71
CA GLY A 52 0.62 6.51 -3.37
C GLY A 52 -0.06 7.28 -2.24
N VAL A 53 -1.08 8.09 -2.55
CA VAL A 53 -1.85 8.86 -1.57
C VAL A 53 -2.86 7.93 -0.90
N THR A 54 -2.72 7.70 0.40
CA THR A 54 -3.51 6.71 1.15
C THR A 54 -4.38 7.31 2.24
N GLU A 55 -4.15 8.56 2.59
CA GLU A 55 -4.86 9.32 3.63
C GLU A 55 -6.39 9.23 3.49
N PRO A 56 -6.99 9.32 2.28
CA PRO A 56 -8.44 9.19 2.16
C PRO A 56 -8.98 7.84 2.68
N ILE A 57 -8.25 6.75 2.49
CA ILE A 57 -8.66 5.42 2.98
C ILE A 57 -8.30 5.28 4.46
N GLU A 58 -7.12 5.75 4.87
CA GLU A 58 -6.68 5.67 6.27
C GLU A 58 -7.60 6.44 7.21
N PHE A 59 -8.06 7.63 6.82
CA PHE A 59 -9.01 8.41 7.61
C PHE A 59 -10.36 7.70 7.81
N ALA A 60 -10.71 6.72 6.98
CA ALA A 60 -11.92 5.92 7.15
C ALA A 60 -11.90 5.07 8.43
N PHE A 61 -10.72 4.64 8.88
CA PHE A 61 -10.58 3.71 10.01
C PHE A 61 -9.68 4.20 11.13
N MET A 62 -8.75 5.13 10.88
CA MET A 62 -7.79 5.63 11.86
C MET A 62 -8.45 6.14 13.16
N PHE A 63 -9.55 6.88 13.02
CA PHE A 63 -10.25 7.47 14.15
C PHE A 63 -11.35 6.58 14.73
N VAL A 64 -11.90 5.68 13.90
CA VAL A 64 -13.04 4.82 14.27
C VAL A 64 -12.57 3.51 14.91
N ALA A 65 -11.45 2.97 14.42
CA ALA A 65 -10.86 1.71 14.86
C ALA A 65 -9.34 1.87 15.05
N PRO A 66 -8.88 2.53 16.14
CA PRO A 66 -7.46 2.80 16.38
C PRO A 66 -6.58 1.55 16.39
N ILE A 67 -7.14 0.41 16.80
CA ILE A 67 -6.44 -0.88 16.77
C ILE A 67 -6.08 -1.29 15.34
N LEU A 68 -6.99 -1.09 14.37
CA LEU A 68 -6.70 -1.36 12.96
C LEU A 68 -5.60 -0.45 12.41
N TYR A 69 -5.49 0.78 12.92
CA TYR A 69 -4.39 1.67 12.57
C TYR A 69 -3.04 1.19 13.11
N VAL A 70 -3.01 0.65 14.33
CA VAL A 70 -1.81 -0.02 14.86
C VAL A 70 -1.44 -1.25 14.03
N VAL A 71 -2.43 -2.08 13.65
CA VAL A 71 -2.21 -3.25 12.78
C VAL A 71 -1.66 -2.80 11.43
N HIS A 72 -2.23 -1.78 10.80
CA HIS A 72 -1.72 -1.17 9.58
C HIS A 72 -0.25 -0.74 9.75
N ALA A 73 0.08 -0.01 10.83
CA ALA A 73 1.45 0.44 11.07
C ALA A 73 2.44 -0.72 11.24
N LEU A 74 2.03 -1.81 11.91
CA LEU A 74 2.84 -3.02 12.07
C LEU A 74 3.05 -3.74 10.73
N LEU A 75 2.01 -3.87 9.91
CA LEU A 75 2.10 -4.45 8.58
C LEU A 75 3.00 -3.62 7.66
N THR A 76 2.90 -2.29 7.72
CA THR A 76 3.79 -1.38 7.01
C THR A 76 5.24 -1.55 7.46
N GLY A 77 5.49 -1.62 8.78
CA GLY A 77 6.81 -1.91 9.34
C GLY A 77 7.35 -3.27 8.89
N LEU A 78 6.52 -4.31 8.85
CA LEU A 78 6.88 -5.63 8.36
C LEU A 78 7.24 -5.61 6.87
N SER A 79 6.47 -4.88 6.06
CA SER A 79 6.72 -4.71 4.63
C SER A 79 8.10 -4.07 4.37
N LEU A 80 8.41 -3.03 5.13
CA LEU A 80 9.71 -2.35 5.12
C LEU A 80 10.83 -3.27 5.59
N PHE A 81 10.61 -4.02 6.66
CA PHE A 81 11.58 -4.97 7.19
C PHE A 81 11.92 -6.08 6.19
N ILE A 82 10.93 -6.65 5.50
CA ILE A 82 11.13 -7.68 4.48
C ILE A 82 11.96 -7.12 3.32
N ALA A 83 11.51 -6.01 2.72
CA ALA A 83 12.22 -5.40 1.59
C ALA A 83 13.66 -5.01 1.97
N ALA A 84 13.86 -4.47 3.17
CA ALA A 84 15.19 -4.16 3.68
C ALA A 84 16.04 -5.43 3.87
N THR A 85 15.51 -6.48 4.49
CA THR A 85 16.25 -7.72 4.77
C THR A 85 16.75 -8.39 3.48
N PHE A 86 15.92 -8.43 2.44
CA PHE A 86 16.30 -9.00 1.14
C PHE A 86 17.03 -8.02 0.22
N HIS A 87 17.34 -6.81 0.70
CA HIS A 87 18.01 -5.76 -0.05
C HIS A 87 17.28 -5.39 -1.36
N TRP A 88 15.95 -5.47 -1.37
CA TRP A 88 15.15 -4.96 -2.48
C TRP A 88 15.19 -3.44 -2.45
N THR A 89 15.62 -2.82 -3.53
CA THR A 89 15.80 -1.36 -3.60
C THR A 89 14.95 -0.81 -4.73
N ALA A 90 14.07 0.11 -4.36
CA ALA A 90 13.30 0.96 -5.25
C ALA A 90 13.11 2.30 -4.52
N GLY A 91 13.43 3.40 -5.20
CA GLY A 91 13.23 4.75 -4.66
C GLY A 91 11.95 5.36 -5.18
N PHE A 92 11.36 6.27 -4.41
CA PHE A 92 10.23 7.08 -4.83
C PHE A 92 10.47 8.56 -4.50
N SER A 93 9.86 9.46 -5.26
CA SER A 93 9.99 10.91 -5.05
C SER A 93 8.80 11.50 -4.30
N PHE A 94 7.64 10.85 -4.38
CA PHE A 94 6.41 11.34 -3.76
C PHE A 94 5.85 10.37 -2.71
N SER A 95 5.24 9.25 -3.10
CA SER A 95 4.51 8.38 -2.13
C SER A 95 4.45 6.90 -2.53
N ALA A 96 5.41 6.40 -3.30
CA ALA A 96 5.52 4.98 -3.65
C ALA A 96 4.30 4.42 -4.41
N GLY A 97 3.68 5.24 -5.26
CA GLY A 97 2.65 4.78 -6.20
C GLY A 97 3.25 4.09 -7.44
N LEU A 98 2.39 3.59 -8.33
CA LEU A 98 2.80 2.95 -9.59
C LEU A 98 3.69 3.86 -10.43
N ILE A 99 3.43 5.17 -10.46
CA ILE A 99 4.25 6.12 -11.21
C ILE A 99 5.68 6.13 -10.65
N ASP A 100 5.83 6.26 -9.33
CA ASP A 100 7.13 6.16 -8.66
C ASP A 100 7.79 4.79 -8.92
N TYR A 101 7.01 3.71 -8.92
CA TYR A 101 7.54 2.36 -9.15
C TYR A 101 8.13 2.23 -10.55
N VAL A 102 7.40 2.66 -11.58
CA VAL A 102 7.88 2.63 -12.97
C VAL A 102 9.12 3.49 -13.14
N LEU A 103 9.15 4.68 -12.55
CA LEU A 103 10.33 5.55 -12.57
C LEU A 103 11.52 4.90 -11.84
N SER A 104 11.26 4.16 -10.75
CA SER A 104 12.29 3.43 -10.00
C SER A 104 12.95 2.31 -10.82
N LEU A 105 12.29 1.73 -11.83
CA LEU A 105 12.86 0.68 -12.68
C LEU A 105 14.00 1.18 -13.57
N ILE A 106 14.00 2.49 -13.89
CA ILE A 106 15.03 3.12 -14.72
C ILE A 106 16.25 3.50 -13.86
N ASN A 107 16.11 3.49 -12.54
CA ASN A 107 17.19 3.86 -11.63
C ASN A 107 18.27 2.75 -11.58
N PRO A 108 19.55 3.08 -11.84
CA PRO A 108 20.66 2.10 -11.81
C PRO A 108 20.93 1.51 -10.41
N VAL A 109 20.34 2.08 -9.35
CA VAL A 109 20.44 1.58 -7.97
C VAL A 109 19.28 0.62 -7.61
N SER A 110 18.33 0.41 -8.52
CA SER A 110 17.21 -0.51 -8.35
C SER A 110 17.68 -1.97 -8.30
N ASN A 111 17.19 -2.73 -7.33
CA ASN A 111 17.57 -4.13 -7.10
C ASN A 111 16.33 -4.96 -6.81
N HIS A 112 16.09 -5.98 -7.65
CA HIS A 112 14.90 -6.85 -7.59
C HIS A 112 13.55 -6.12 -7.35
N PRO A 113 13.24 -5.02 -8.08
CA PRO A 113 12.00 -4.27 -7.85
C PRO A 113 10.74 -5.11 -8.09
N PHE A 114 10.82 -6.12 -8.96
CA PHE A 114 9.71 -7.06 -9.21
C PHE A 114 9.25 -7.79 -7.95
N MET A 115 10.14 -8.05 -6.98
CA MET A 115 9.77 -8.69 -5.72
C MET A 115 8.82 -7.84 -4.87
N LEU A 116 8.79 -6.52 -5.09
CA LEU A 116 7.85 -5.62 -4.43
C LEU A 116 6.42 -5.82 -4.94
N LEU A 117 6.24 -6.22 -6.21
CA LEU A 117 4.92 -6.58 -6.73
C LEU A 117 4.45 -7.92 -6.15
N VAL A 118 5.37 -8.90 -6.05
CA VAL A 118 5.08 -10.20 -5.42
C VAL A 118 4.71 -10.01 -3.95
N GLN A 119 5.50 -9.23 -3.21
CA GLN A 119 5.20 -8.84 -1.85
C GLN A 119 3.85 -8.09 -1.79
N GLY A 120 3.59 -7.18 -2.72
CA GLY A 120 2.33 -6.47 -2.86
C GLY A 120 1.12 -7.40 -2.92
N VAL A 121 1.16 -8.46 -3.74
CA VAL A 121 0.08 -9.45 -3.82
C VAL A 121 -0.12 -10.19 -2.49
N VAL A 122 0.96 -10.53 -1.78
CA VAL A 122 0.85 -11.15 -0.44
C VAL A 122 0.19 -10.18 0.54
N PHE A 123 0.62 -8.92 0.55
CA PHE A 123 0.05 -7.88 1.42
C PHE A 123 -1.39 -7.53 1.05
N PHE A 124 -1.78 -7.61 -0.23
CA PHE A 124 -3.17 -7.50 -0.66
C PHE A 124 -4.05 -8.52 0.09
N ILE A 125 -3.62 -9.80 0.08
CA ILE A 125 -4.37 -10.87 0.73
C ILE A 125 -4.41 -10.64 2.24
N LEU A 126 -3.29 -10.29 2.87
CA LEU A 126 -3.22 -10.01 4.31
C LEU A 126 -4.16 -8.88 4.72
N TYR A 127 -4.10 -7.73 4.04
CA TYR A 127 -4.95 -6.58 4.35
C TYR A 127 -6.43 -6.82 4.06
N TYR A 128 -6.77 -7.72 3.14
CA TYR A 128 -8.17 -8.05 2.86
C TYR A 128 -8.77 -8.96 3.94
N VAL A 129 -7.96 -9.86 4.50
CA VAL A 129 -8.43 -10.90 5.43
C VAL A 129 -8.41 -10.45 6.90
N ILE A 130 -7.44 -9.62 7.29
CA ILE A 130 -7.28 -9.06 8.65
C ILE A 130 -8.30 -7.94 8.87
#